data_AF-A0A1V0U2D5-F1
#
_entry.id   AF-A0A1V0U2D5-F1
#
_cell.length_a   1.000
_cell.length_b   1.000
_cell.length_c   1.000
_cell.angle_alpha   90.00
_cell.angle_beta   90.00
_cell.angle_gamma   90.00
#
_symmetry.space_group_name_H-M   'P 1'
#
loop_
_entity.id
_entity.type
_entity.pdbx_description
1 polymer ?
#
loop_
_entity_poly.entity_id
_entity_poly.type
_entity_poly.pdbx_seq_one_letter_code
_entity_poly.pdbx_strand_id
1 'polypeptide(L)'
;MTTGTHEPEETGEETGSEERPPGNSPREQRSSVGISVGVLTGGAVAAGPGASAEDRSRRVGRPTPVPPPPGGGAVPPPAAPDGGIGIGVMTGGAVAAGAEARAVDDSTQVLDAAPELRTAMRTLREQLCLLRPSEETAEVGSRLAEAEEEIAATGQVRRHRLQWLRERLELGTSAVAGLAAAVDVVQQITQLLGGQG
;
A
#
# COMPACT_ATOMS: atom_id res chain seq x y z
N MET A 1 23.68 -23.37 -86.28
CA MET A 1 23.23 -24.24 -85.17
C MET A 1 22.30 -23.39 -84.32
N THR A 2 21.00 -23.46 -84.64
CA THR A 2 19.98 -24.19 -83.84
C THR A 2 19.68 -23.45 -82.53
N THR A 3 18.78 -22.46 -82.54
CA THR A 3 17.30 -22.58 -82.43
C THR A 3 16.82 -22.86 -81.01
N GLY A 4 16.03 -21.94 -80.46
CA GLY A 4 15.40 -22.01 -79.15
C GLY A 4 14.16 -21.11 -79.11
N THR A 5 13.21 -21.38 -80.00
CA THR A 5 11.91 -20.69 -80.08
C THR A 5 11.04 -21.01 -78.88
N HIS A 6 10.44 -19.99 -78.26
CA HIS A 6 9.13 -20.14 -77.64
C HIS A 6 8.39 -18.79 -77.60
N GLU A 7 7.44 -18.61 -78.52
CA GLU A 7 6.33 -17.67 -78.34
C GLU A 7 5.31 -18.28 -77.37
N PRO A 8 4.46 -17.45 -76.75
CA PRO A 8 3.07 -17.54 -77.16
C PRO A 8 2.34 -16.18 -77.24
N GLU A 9 1.73 -15.94 -78.39
CA GLU A 9 0.37 -15.37 -78.48
C GLU A 9 -0.63 -16.37 -77.84
N GLU A 10 -1.84 -16.03 -77.39
CA GLU A 10 -2.62 -14.79 -77.54
C GLU A 10 -3.58 -14.59 -76.34
N THR A 11 -4.12 -13.37 -76.25
CA THR A 11 -5.38 -12.92 -75.64
C THR A 11 -6.26 -13.89 -74.82
N GLY A 12 -6.54 -13.49 -73.58
CA GLY A 12 -7.73 -13.91 -72.81
C GLY A 12 -8.25 -12.71 -72.02
N GLU A 13 -9.46 -12.25 -72.33
CA GLU A 13 -9.99 -10.95 -71.92
C GLU A 13 -10.51 -10.87 -70.47
N GLU A 14 -10.38 -9.66 -69.91
CA GLU A 14 -11.29 -8.97 -68.99
C GLU A 14 -12.09 -9.74 -67.92
N THR A 15 -11.76 -9.50 -66.65
CA THR A 15 -12.61 -8.84 -65.62
C THR A 15 -12.17 -9.27 -64.22
N GLY A 16 -11.75 -8.31 -63.39
CA GLY A 16 -11.15 -8.63 -62.10
C GLY A 16 -10.62 -7.41 -61.34
N SER A 17 -11.36 -6.29 -61.39
CA SER A 17 -11.10 -5.15 -60.51
C SER A 17 -11.48 -5.51 -59.07
N GLU A 18 -10.58 -6.17 -58.35
CA GLU A 18 -10.65 -6.28 -56.89
C GLU A 18 -9.35 -5.78 -56.28
N GLU A 19 -9.35 -4.46 -56.07
CA GLU A 19 -8.58 -3.69 -55.09
C GLU A 19 -7.63 -4.51 -54.20
N ARG A 20 -6.32 -4.49 -54.51
CA ARG A 20 -5.28 -4.95 -53.58
C ARG A 20 -5.07 -3.89 -52.50
N PRO A 21 -5.49 -4.08 -51.24
CA PRO A 21 -5.13 -3.17 -50.17
C PRO A 21 -3.60 -3.22 -49.95
N PRO A 22 -2.93 -2.08 -49.78
CA PRO A 22 -1.49 -2.04 -49.63
C PRO A 22 -1.05 -2.57 -48.27
N GLY A 23 -0.03 -3.42 -48.28
CA GLY A 23 0.95 -3.59 -47.21
C GLY A 23 0.42 -3.59 -45.79
N ASN A 24 -0.14 -4.73 -45.36
CA ASN A 24 -0.28 -5.02 -43.94
C ASN A 24 1.12 -5.35 -43.37
N SER A 25 1.96 -4.32 -43.23
CA SER A 25 3.06 -4.36 -42.26
C SER A 25 2.46 -4.83 -40.94
N PRO A 26 3.09 -5.76 -40.20
CA PRO A 26 2.73 -5.93 -38.80
C PRO A 26 3.08 -4.61 -38.12
N ARG A 27 2.11 -3.70 -38.01
CA ARG A 27 2.12 -2.68 -36.97
C ARG A 27 2.35 -3.48 -35.71
N GLU A 28 3.50 -3.26 -35.07
CA GLU A 28 3.66 -3.65 -33.68
C GLU A 28 2.49 -3.00 -32.96
N GLN A 29 1.46 -3.80 -32.68
CA GLN A 29 0.56 -3.55 -31.57
C GLN A 29 1.44 -3.76 -30.34
N ARG A 30 2.25 -2.73 -30.07
CA ARG A 30 2.62 -2.36 -28.71
C ARG A 30 1.29 -1.95 -28.08
N SER A 31 0.51 -2.96 -27.71
CA SER A 31 -0.32 -2.88 -26.53
C SER A 31 0.63 -2.43 -25.43
N SER A 32 0.68 -1.12 -25.22
CA SER A 32 1.04 -0.57 -23.94
C SER A 32 0.16 -1.31 -22.92
N VAL A 33 0.64 -1.71 -21.75
CA VAL A 33 -0.15 -2.56 -20.86
C VAL A 33 -0.65 -1.73 -19.69
N GLY A 34 -1.96 -1.71 -19.50
CA GLY A 34 -2.52 -1.10 -18.32
C GLY A 34 -2.22 -1.91 -17.08
N ILE A 35 -2.60 -1.35 -15.96
CA ILE A 35 -2.88 -2.09 -14.74
C ILE A 35 -4.30 -1.66 -14.38
N SER A 36 -4.98 -2.46 -13.61
CA SER A 36 -6.29 -2.16 -13.06
C SER A 36 -6.40 -2.97 -11.79
N VAL A 37 -6.93 -2.35 -10.74
CA VAL A 37 -6.85 -2.85 -9.38
C VAL A 37 -8.25 -2.66 -8.78
N GLY A 38 -8.70 -3.54 -7.88
CA GLY A 38 -9.99 -3.35 -7.20
C GLY A 38 -9.89 -2.41 -5.98
N VAL A 39 -8.69 -1.85 -5.73
CA VAL A 39 -8.10 -1.62 -4.40
C VAL A 39 -7.16 -0.34 -4.29
N LEU A 40 -7.62 0.90 -3.93
CA LEU A 40 -6.86 2.14 -3.45
C LEU A 40 -7.54 2.93 -2.28
N THR A 41 -6.86 3.16 -1.15
CA THR A 41 -7.12 4.13 -0.06
C THR A 41 -5.79 4.26 0.65
N GLY A 42 -5.20 5.45 0.77
CA GLY A 42 -3.80 5.54 1.16
C GLY A 42 -2.90 4.93 0.08
N GLY A 43 -1.90 5.70 -0.32
CA GLY A 43 -0.90 5.28 -1.26
C GLY A 43 -0.98 5.86 -2.66
N ALA A 44 0.19 5.96 -3.29
CA ALA A 44 0.36 6.53 -4.63
C ALA A 44 0.31 5.46 -5.74
N VAL A 45 0.14 5.87 -7.00
CA VAL A 45 0.10 4.97 -8.17
C VAL A 45 0.60 5.71 -9.43
N ALA A 46 1.46 5.12 -10.27
CA ALA A 46 1.97 5.73 -11.50
C ALA A 46 2.44 4.68 -12.53
N ALA A 47 2.24 4.92 -13.84
CA ALA A 47 2.60 4.00 -14.93
C ALA A 47 3.25 4.72 -16.13
N GLY A 48 4.14 4.02 -16.83
CA GLY A 48 4.90 4.49 -17.98
C GLY A 48 6.41 4.68 -17.70
N PRO A 49 7.26 4.77 -18.74
CA PRO A 49 8.64 5.26 -18.58
C PRO A 49 8.70 6.53 -17.71
N GLY A 50 9.60 6.58 -16.73
CA GLY A 50 9.73 7.70 -15.79
C GLY A 50 8.82 7.71 -14.55
N ALA A 51 7.84 6.80 -14.43
CA ALA A 51 6.71 7.01 -13.52
C ALA A 51 7.05 6.89 -12.01
N SER A 52 7.25 8.00 -11.31
CA SER A 52 7.39 7.99 -9.84
C SER A 52 6.06 8.24 -9.11
N ALA A 53 5.79 7.42 -8.10
CA ALA A 53 4.69 7.49 -7.16
C ALA A 53 5.26 7.69 -5.73
N GLU A 54 4.71 8.61 -4.95
CA GLU A 54 5.11 8.80 -3.55
C GLU A 54 3.90 9.24 -2.70
N ASP A 55 3.54 8.44 -1.68
CA ASP A 55 2.55 8.82 -0.67
C ASP A 55 3.27 9.29 0.59
N ARG A 56 2.98 10.50 1.06
CA ARG A 56 3.40 10.99 2.38
C ARG A 56 2.22 11.32 3.29
N SER A 57 1.06 10.72 3.03
CA SER A 57 -0.20 11.09 3.67
C SER A 57 -0.18 10.87 5.18
N ARG A 58 -0.43 11.91 5.97
CA ARG A 58 -0.78 11.76 7.38
C ARG A 58 -2.26 11.39 7.50
N ARG A 59 -2.56 10.16 7.91
CA ARG A 59 -3.92 9.65 8.13
C ARG A 59 -4.26 9.71 9.62
N VAL A 60 -5.30 10.47 9.98
CA VAL A 60 -5.82 10.57 11.36
C VAL A 60 -6.94 9.56 11.55
N GLY A 61 -6.92 8.80 12.65
CA GLY A 61 -7.98 7.89 13.04
C GLY A 61 -7.98 6.55 12.30
N ARG A 62 -9.15 5.90 12.27
CA ARG A 62 -9.34 4.54 11.76
C ARG A 62 -9.14 4.48 10.24
N PRO A 63 -8.44 3.46 9.69
CA PRO A 63 -8.56 3.15 8.26
C PRO A 63 -10.01 2.74 7.96
N THR A 64 -10.70 3.45 7.08
CA THR A 64 -12.10 3.14 6.70
C THR A 64 -12.20 1.71 6.19
N PRO A 65 -12.99 0.83 6.83
CA PRO A 65 -13.19 -0.53 6.33
C PRO A 65 -13.79 -0.48 4.92
N VAL A 66 -13.21 -1.27 4.02
CA VAL A 66 -13.73 -1.47 2.68
C VAL A 66 -15.09 -2.15 2.77
N PRO A 67 -16.19 -1.57 2.26
CA PRO A 67 -17.47 -2.27 2.23
C PRO A 67 -17.38 -3.47 1.29
N PRO A 68 -17.92 -4.65 1.67
CA PRO A 68 -17.93 -5.80 0.79
C PRO A 68 -18.78 -5.49 -0.46
N PRO A 69 -18.36 -5.94 -1.66
CA PRO A 69 -19.12 -5.73 -2.87
C PRO A 69 -20.50 -6.42 -2.79
N PRO A 70 -21.54 -5.83 -3.39
CA PRO A 70 -22.86 -6.47 -3.44
C PRO A 70 -22.76 -7.79 -4.20
N GLY A 71 -23.00 -8.90 -3.49
CA GLY A 71 -22.92 -10.27 -4.03
C GLY A 71 -21.84 -11.17 -3.42
N GLY A 72 -20.97 -10.67 -2.53
CA GLY A 72 -20.05 -11.51 -1.74
C GLY A 72 -18.91 -12.19 -2.50
N GLY A 73 -18.82 -12.01 -3.82
CA GLY A 73 -17.66 -12.40 -4.62
C GLY A 73 -16.57 -11.32 -4.62
N ALA A 74 -15.31 -11.70 -4.79
CA ALA A 74 -14.21 -10.75 -4.94
C ALA A 74 -14.46 -9.82 -6.14
N VAL A 75 -14.21 -8.52 -6.00
CA VAL A 75 -14.25 -7.57 -7.12
C VAL A 75 -13.15 -7.98 -8.11
N PRO A 76 -13.48 -8.39 -9.35
CA PRO A 76 -12.44 -8.60 -10.35
C PRO A 76 -11.77 -7.25 -10.62
N PRO A 77 -10.43 -7.18 -10.72
CA PRO A 77 -9.79 -5.96 -11.17
C PRO A 77 -10.38 -5.57 -12.54
N PRO A 78 -10.58 -4.27 -12.83
CA PRO A 78 -10.99 -3.85 -14.17
C PRO A 78 -9.99 -4.38 -15.22
N ALA A 79 -10.37 -4.36 -16.49
CA ALA A 79 -9.38 -4.56 -17.54
C ALA A 79 -8.35 -3.42 -17.49
N ALA A 80 -7.11 -3.76 -17.73
CA ALA A 80 -5.97 -2.86 -17.86
C ALA A 80 -5.95 -2.27 -19.28
N PRO A 81 -6.42 -1.02 -19.53
CA PRO A 81 -6.42 -0.45 -20.87
C PRO A 81 -5.00 -0.05 -21.26
N ASP A 82 -4.69 -0.04 -22.56
CA ASP A 82 -3.31 -0.15 -23.01
C ASP A 82 -2.34 0.97 -22.49
N GLY A 83 -1.68 0.78 -21.33
CA GLY A 83 -0.49 1.52 -20.87
C GLY A 83 -0.44 2.09 -19.44
N GLY A 84 -1.57 2.20 -18.74
CA GLY A 84 -1.70 2.94 -17.45
C GLY A 84 -1.73 2.10 -16.16
N ILE A 85 -2.38 2.62 -15.11
CA ILE A 85 -2.95 1.87 -13.96
C ILE A 85 -4.37 2.40 -13.68
N GLY A 86 -5.28 1.52 -13.26
CA GLY A 86 -6.59 1.80 -12.66
C GLY A 86 -6.72 1.13 -11.30
N ILE A 87 -7.65 1.58 -10.45
CA ILE A 87 -7.81 1.09 -9.07
C ILE A 87 -9.29 1.17 -8.55
N GLY A 88 -9.64 0.58 -7.37
CA GLY A 88 -11.00 0.52 -6.79
C GLY A 88 -11.25 0.82 -5.27
N VAL A 89 -10.47 0.34 -4.26
CA VAL A 89 -10.52 0.63 -2.76
C VAL A 89 -9.47 -0.13 -1.80
N MET A 90 -8.38 0.47 -1.27
CA MET A 90 -7.19 -0.14 -0.50
C MET A 90 -7.09 0.37 0.92
N THR A 91 -5.92 0.31 1.57
CA THR A 91 -5.67 1.00 2.87
C THR A 91 -4.19 1.41 3.20
N GLY A 92 -3.32 1.64 2.21
CA GLY A 92 -1.95 2.21 2.30
C GLY A 92 -1.08 1.85 1.08
N GLY A 93 -0.01 2.61 0.73
CA GLY A 93 1.00 2.14 -0.25
C GLY A 93 1.71 3.15 -1.17
N ALA A 94 2.28 2.64 -2.27
CA ALA A 94 2.72 3.37 -3.45
C ALA A 94 2.95 2.35 -4.58
N VAL A 95 2.65 2.68 -5.84
CA VAL A 95 2.69 1.73 -6.95
C VAL A 95 3.32 2.38 -8.16
N ALA A 96 4.44 1.84 -8.65
CA ALA A 96 5.13 2.13 -9.92
C ALA A 96 4.69 1.24 -11.11
N ALA A 97 4.94 1.65 -12.36
CA ALA A 97 5.02 0.80 -13.54
C ALA A 97 5.69 1.53 -14.71
N GLY A 98 6.35 0.79 -15.61
CA GLY A 98 7.07 1.34 -16.77
C GLY A 98 8.54 1.67 -16.51
N ALA A 99 9.27 2.05 -17.57
CA ALA A 99 10.71 1.82 -17.71
C ALA A 99 11.66 2.52 -16.71
N GLU A 100 11.24 3.60 -16.05
CA GLU A 100 12.07 4.30 -15.03
C GLU A 100 11.21 4.63 -13.79
N ALA A 101 10.34 3.70 -13.43
CA ALA A 101 9.31 3.91 -12.41
C ALA A 101 9.81 3.71 -10.97
N ARG A 102 9.22 4.45 -10.02
CA ARG A 102 9.60 4.47 -8.59
C ARG A 102 8.37 4.55 -7.69
N ALA A 103 8.36 3.90 -6.53
CA ALA A 103 7.25 3.94 -5.58
C ALA A 103 7.77 4.14 -4.14
N VAL A 104 7.18 5.06 -3.38
CA VAL A 104 7.56 5.35 -1.98
C VAL A 104 6.31 5.57 -1.11
N ASP A 105 6.14 4.80 -0.03
CA ASP A 105 5.13 5.06 0.99
C ASP A 105 5.81 5.55 2.29
N ASP A 106 5.67 6.84 2.56
CA ASP A 106 6.03 7.55 3.80
C ASP A 106 4.75 8.07 4.50
N SER A 107 3.62 7.36 4.33
CA SER A 107 2.38 7.72 5.01
C SER A 107 2.42 7.43 6.51
N THR A 108 1.89 8.36 7.29
CA THR A 108 1.92 8.32 8.76
C THR A 108 0.52 8.17 9.32
N GLN A 109 0.22 7.05 9.98
CA GLN A 109 -1.07 6.89 10.66
C GLN A 109 -0.97 7.31 12.14
N VAL A 110 -1.79 8.28 12.53
CA VAL A 110 -1.90 8.80 13.90
C VAL A 110 -3.30 8.58 14.45
N LEU A 111 -3.39 8.41 15.77
CA LEU A 111 -4.63 8.23 16.52
C LEU A 111 -4.71 9.32 17.59
N ASP A 112 -5.89 9.88 17.81
CA ASP A 112 -6.12 10.79 18.93
C ASP A 112 -6.01 10.01 20.25
N ALA A 113 -5.18 10.50 21.17
CA ALA A 113 -4.85 9.77 22.39
C ALA A 113 -5.72 10.23 23.55
N ALA A 114 -6.44 9.29 24.16
CA ALA A 114 -7.22 9.53 25.36
C ALA A 114 -6.30 9.94 26.54
N PRO A 115 -6.70 10.89 27.41
CA PRO A 115 -5.89 11.30 28.57
C PRO A 115 -5.62 10.15 29.56
N GLU A 116 -6.49 9.13 29.58
CA GLU A 116 -6.32 7.89 30.32
C GLU A 116 -5.09 7.10 29.83
N LEU A 117 -4.87 7.02 28.51
CA LEU A 117 -3.69 6.35 27.93
C LEU A 117 -2.39 7.04 28.37
N ARG A 118 -2.37 8.38 28.36
CA ARG A 118 -1.21 9.16 28.85
C ARG A 118 -0.95 8.92 30.33
N THR A 119 -2.01 8.78 31.13
CA THR A 119 -1.91 8.50 32.56
C THR A 119 -1.35 7.09 32.80
N ALA A 120 -1.84 6.09 32.08
CA ALA A 120 -1.35 4.71 32.15
C ALA A 120 0.11 4.58 31.71
N MET A 121 0.52 5.25 30.62
CA MET A 121 1.92 5.31 30.18
C MET A 121 2.82 5.90 31.26
N ARG A 122 2.41 7.02 31.89
CA ARG A 122 3.16 7.66 32.98
C ARG A 122 3.32 6.73 34.17
N THR A 123 2.25 6.08 34.62
CA THR A 123 2.30 5.10 35.73
C THR A 123 3.23 3.93 35.39
N LEU A 124 3.22 3.45 34.14
CA LEU A 124 4.14 2.42 33.68
C LEU A 124 5.59 2.90 33.72
N ARG A 125 5.90 4.14 33.32
CA ARG A 125 7.25 4.72 33.44
C ARG A 125 7.70 4.84 34.90
N GLU A 126 6.81 5.29 35.79
CA GLU A 126 7.09 5.37 37.23
C GLU A 126 7.38 3.97 37.82
N GLN A 127 6.69 2.92 37.36
CA GLN A 127 6.97 1.53 37.74
C GLN A 127 8.26 0.97 37.11
N LEU A 128 8.60 1.34 35.86
CA LEU A 128 9.87 0.96 35.21
C LEU A 128 11.08 1.48 35.99
N CYS A 129 11.00 2.68 36.58
CA CYS A 129 12.07 3.23 37.43
C CYS A 129 12.32 2.43 38.73
N LEU A 130 11.38 1.57 39.14
CA LEU A 130 11.53 0.67 40.29
C LEU A 130 12.09 -0.71 39.91
N LEU A 131 12.09 -1.06 38.62
CA LEU A 131 12.70 -2.28 38.13
C LEU A 131 14.22 -2.14 38.00
N ARG A 132 14.92 -3.27 37.95
CA ARG A 132 16.35 -3.28 37.62
C ARG A 132 16.54 -2.73 36.20
N PRO A 133 17.45 -1.75 35.98
CA PRO A 133 17.75 -1.27 34.64
C PRO A 133 18.32 -2.40 33.79
N SER A 134 17.75 -2.56 32.60
CA SER A 134 18.18 -3.47 31.54
C SER A 134 18.01 -2.75 30.20
N GLU A 135 18.59 -3.30 29.14
CA GLU A 135 18.39 -2.79 27.78
C GLU A 135 16.90 -2.73 27.40
N GLU A 136 16.13 -3.75 27.80
CA GLU A 136 14.69 -3.82 27.59
C GLU A 136 13.89 -2.76 28.38
N THR A 137 14.19 -2.53 29.67
CA THR A 137 13.48 -1.49 30.44
C THR A 137 13.84 -0.08 29.98
N ALA A 138 15.07 0.12 29.49
CA ALA A 138 15.49 1.36 28.84
C ALA A 138 14.80 1.57 27.47
N GLU A 139 14.71 0.53 26.63
CA GLU A 139 14.03 0.57 25.34
C GLU A 139 12.55 0.94 25.50
N VAL A 140 11.81 0.19 26.35
CA VAL A 140 10.40 0.47 26.63
C VAL A 140 10.22 1.85 27.27
N GLY A 141 11.10 2.23 28.21
CA GLY A 141 11.08 3.55 28.84
C GLY A 141 11.27 4.71 27.85
N SER A 142 12.17 4.57 26.87
CA SER A 142 12.37 5.55 25.79
C SER A 142 11.15 5.64 24.89
N ARG A 143 10.59 4.50 24.46
CA ARG A 143 9.40 4.46 23.58
C ARG A 143 8.15 5.03 24.24
N LEU A 144 7.98 4.84 25.55
CA LEU A 144 6.92 5.48 26.34
C LEU A 144 7.14 6.99 26.45
N ALA A 145 8.37 7.45 26.71
CA ALA A 145 8.68 8.88 26.77
C ALA A 145 8.41 9.59 25.42
N GLU A 146 8.83 8.99 24.31
CA GLU A 146 8.54 9.46 22.95
C GLU A 146 7.02 9.53 22.66
N ALA A 147 6.25 8.55 23.15
CA ALA A 147 4.79 8.53 22.99
C ALA A 147 4.12 9.62 23.83
N GLU A 148 4.51 9.77 25.09
CA GLU A 148 4.00 10.80 26.00
C GLU A 148 4.31 12.22 25.49
N GLU A 149 5.49 12.45 24.92
CA GLU A 149 5.87 13.73 24.32
C GLU A 149 5.05 14.02 23.07
N GLU A 150 4.85 13.04 22.18
CA GLU A 150 4.00 13.19 20.98
C GLU A 150 2.55 13.52 21.36
N ILE A 151 2.00 12.83 22.38
CA ILE A 151 0.66 13.08 22.93
C ILE A 151 0.61 14.46 23.62
N ALA A 152 1.65 14.86 24.36
CA ALA A 152 1.69 16.15 25.03
C ALA A 152 1.75 17.32 24.05
N ALA A 153 2.48 17.17 22.94
CA ALA A 153 2.67 18.20 21.92
C ALA A 153 1.50 18.30 20.93
N THR A 154 0.83 17.17 20.62
CA THR A 154 -0.15 17.11 19.51
C THR A 154 -1.52 16.56 19.88
N GLY A 155 -1.70 15.97 21.07
CA GLY A 155 -2.89 15.19 21.42
C GLY A 155 -3.00 13.84 20.69
N GLN A 156 -2.00 13.49 19.87
CA GLN A 156 -2.02 12.32 18.99
C GLN A 156 -0.81 11.42 19.22
N VAL A 157 -0.90 10.19 18.74
CA VAL A 157 0.20 9.21 18.78
C VAL A 157 0.21 8.34 17.53
N ARG A 158 1.40 7.97 17.04
CA ARG A 158 1.54 7.10 15.86
C ARG A 158 1.04 5.67 16.13
N ARG A 159 0.23 5.14 15.21
CA ARG A 159 -0.35 3.78 15.30
C ARG A 159 0.73 2.69 15.43
N HIS A 160 1.83 2.79 14.68
CA HIS A 160 2.94 1.83 14.75
C HIS A 160 3.64 1.83 16.12
N ARG A 161 3.74 2.99 16.78
CA ARG A 161 4.39 3.12 18.10
C ARG A 161 3.56 2.42 19.16
N LEU A 162 2.24 2.52 19.08
CA LEU A 162 1.33 1.76 19.94
C LEU A 162 1.33 0.26 19.63
N GLN A 163 1.35 -0.14 18.35
CA GLN A 163 1.45 -1.56 17.97
C GLN A 163 2.71 -2.21 18.54
N TRP A 164 3.87 -1.54 18.38
CA TRP A 164 5.13 -1.99 18.95
C TRP A 164 5.08 -2.10 20.48
N LEU A 165 4.53 -1.09 21.17
CA LEU A 165 4.36 -1.13 22.63
C LEU A 165 3.47 -2.30 23.06
N ARG A 166 2.35 -2.52 22.37
CA ARG A 166 1.45 -3.65 22.65
C ARG A 166 2.19 -4.98 22.49
N GLU A 167 2.84 -5.21 21.34
CA GLU A 167 3.56 -6.45 21.06
C GLU A 167 4.68 -6.71 22.09
N ARG A 168 5.44 -5.67 22.47
CA ARG A 168 6.53 -5.78 23.46
C ARG A 168 6.03 -6.10 24.87
N LEU A 169 4.83 -5.63 25.24
CA LEU A 169 4.20 -5.88 26.53
C LEU A 169 3.40 -7.20 26.55
N GLU A 170 2.77 -7.59 25.44
CA GLU A 170 2.06 -8.87 25.27
C GLU A 170 3.01 -10.07 25.19
N LEU A 171 4.24 -9.89 24.68
CA LEU A 171 5.21 -10.98 24.53
C LEU A 171 5.65 -11.65 25.83
N GLY A 172 5.29 -11.12 27.01
CA GLY A 172 5.23 -11.86 28.28
C GLY A 172 6.55 -12.32 28.90
N THR A 173 7.67 -12.22 28.20
CA THR A 173 9.00 -12.63 28.64
C THR A 173 9.74 -11.56 29.44
N SER A 174 9.22 -10.32 29.46
CA SER A 174 9.83 -9.18 30.13
C SER A 174 9.36 -9.03 31.58
N ALA A 175 10.22 -8.50 32.44
CA ALA A 175 9.81 -8.08 33.79
C ALA A 175 8.76 -6.94 33.77
N VAL A 176 8.61 -6.28 32.62
CA VAL A 176 7.64 -5.20 32.37
C VAL A 176 6.23 -5.75 32.16
N ALA A 177 6.07 -6.88 31.46
CA ALA A 177 4.78 -7.49 31.17
C ALA A 177 4.00 -7.92 32.44
N GLY A 178 4.71 -8.18 33.54
CA GLY A 178 4.11 -8.50 34.84
C GLY A 178 3.60 -7.28 35.64
N LEU A 179 3.79 -6.05 35.15
CA LEU A 179 3.32 -4.84 35.81
C LEU A 179 1.82 -4.59 35.53
N ALA A 180 1.05 -4.23 36.56
CA ALA A 180 -0.37 -3.90 36.39
C ALA A 180 -0.59 -2.76 35.37
N ALA A 181 0.26 -1.72 35.39
CA ALA A 181 0.17 -0.62 34.43
C ALA A 181 0.52 -1.04 32.99
N ALA A 182 1.27 -2.12 32.79
CA ALA A 182 1.52 -2.67 31.45
C ALA A 182 0.24 -3.29 30.88
N VAL A 183 -0.54 -4.00 31.71
CA VAL A 183 -1.85 -4.55 31.34
C VAL A 183 -2.83 -3.44 30.98
N ASP A 184 -2.89 -2.37 31.79
CA ASP A 184 -3.74 -1.20 31.51
C ASP A 184 -3.34 -0.52 30.18
N VAL A 185 -2.04 -0.30 29.94
CA VAL A 185 -1.53 0.26 28.68
C VAL A 185 -1.88 -0.65 27.49
N VAL A 186 -1.69 -1.97 27.59
CA VAL A 186 -2.06 -2.93 26.54
C VAL A 186 -3.56 -2.90 26.25
N GLN A 187 -4.40 -2.81 27.29
CA GLN A 187 -5.86 -2.77 27.14
C GLN A 187 -6.32 -1.46 26.47
N GLN A 188 -5.77 -0.31 26.89
CA GLN A 188 -6.08 1.00 26.30
C GLN A 188 -5.58 1.09 24.85
N ILE A 189 -4.38 0.60 24.57
CA ILE A 189 -3.87 0.48 23.19
C ILE A 189 -4.77 -0.44 22.35
N THR A 190 -5.21 -1.58 22.88
CA THR A 190 -6.06 -2.52 22.15
C THR A 190 -7.44 -1.91 21.85
N GLN A 191 -8.01 -1.13 22.76
CA GLN A 191 -9.21 -0.34 22.49
C GLN A 191 -8.98 0.71 21.38
N LEU A 192 -7.85 1.44 21.42
CA LEU A 192 -7.51 2.44 20.41
C LEU A 192 -7.20 1.83 19.03
N LEU A 193 -6.63 0.63 19.00
CA LEU A 193 -6.26 -0.08 17.76
C LEU A 193 -7.42 -0.87 17.15
N GLY A 194 -8.30 -1.45 17.98
CA GLY A 194 -9.43 -2.31 17.59
C GLY A 194 -10.78 -1.59 17.48
N GLY A 195 -10.96 -0.50 18.21
CA GLY A 195 -12.17 0.34 18.23
C GLY A 195 -13.23 -0.13 19.22
N GLN A 196 -13.58 0.76 20.16
CA GLN A 196 -14.89 0.79 20.81
C GLN A 196 -15.46 2.21 20.62
N GLY A 197 -16.67 2.40 20.10
CA GLY A 197 -17.65 1.43 19.58
C GLY A 197 -18.35 1.90 18.31
#